data_AF-A0A9D1NVS7-F1
#
_entry.id   AF-A0A9D1NVS7-F1
#
_cell.length_a   1.000
_cell.length_b   1.000
_cell.length_c   1.000
_cell.angle_alpha   90.00
_cell.angle_beta   90.00
_cell.angle_gamma   90.00
#
_symmetry.space_group_name_H-M   'P 1'
#
loop_
_entity.id
_entity.type
_entity.pdbx_description
1 polymer ?
#
loop_
_entity_poly.entity_id
_entity_poly.type
_entity_poly.pdbx_seq_one_letter_code
_entity_poly.pdbx_strand_id
1 'polypeptide(L)'
;MTLRKILARAAITGQEAVRAAQAAGTSCDLDVILSRREIQRLKPLFFHCPLFWQLVEYHAAKALPAACGYLRQEGLFEDVRWAVADSGWTGSLQETLETLLRAEGYQREFCGFYFGLYQLPRDAKESGYHAYYFDVRGKIRRKARFSNSLFECVFSAPQGMTEGYRKNRQGQYVPIRRPALEENFPALRAVEQAVETRARQAAVRLPFSIRAWKLWPAGRI
;
A
#
# COMPACT_ATOMS: atom_id res chain seq x y z
N MET A 1 -16.46 9.82 3.70
CA MET A 1 -15.54 9.12 4.62
C MET A 1 -15.96 9.48 6.05
N THR A 2 -16.00 8.54 6.99
CA THR A 2 -16.40 8.80 8.38
C THR A 2 -15.17 8.90 9.29
N LEU A 3 -15.28 9.52 10.47
CA LEU A 3 -14.15 9.59 11.41
C LEU A 3 -13.77 8.18 11.91
N ARG A 4 -14.74 7.28 12.12
CA ARG A 4 -14.48 5.87 12.43
C ARG A 4 -13.58 5.21 11.39
N LYS A 5 -13.87 5.40 10.10
CA LYS A 5 -13.07 4.83 9.01
C LYS A 5 -11.67 5.45 8.94
N ILE A 6 -11.52 6.72 9.30
CA ILE A 6 -10.20 7.37 9.37
C ILE A 6 -9.36 6.78 10.50
N LEU A 7 -9.92 6.68 11.71
CA LEU A 7 -9.22 6.14 12.89
C LEU A 7 -8.89 4.65 12.72
N ALA A 8 -9.78 3.88 12.08
CA ALA A 8 -9.52 2.47 11.78
C ALA A 8 -8.29 2.24 10.90
N ARG A 9 -7.88 3.23 10.08
CA ARG A 9 -6.63 3.15 9.29
C ARG A 9 -5.37 3.16 10.15
N ALA A 10 -5.48 3.66 11.38
CA ALA A 10 -4.42 3.60 12.39
C ALA A 10 -4.64 2.46 13.39
N ALA A 11 -5.48 1.47 13.05
CA ALA A 11 -5.91 0.36 13.91
C ALA A 11 -6.67 0.77 15.19
N ILE A 12 -7.07 2.04 15.30
CA ILE A 12 -7.86 2.56 16.43
C ILE A 12 -9.34 2.27 16.16
N THR A 13 -9.93 1.33 16.91
CA THR A 13 -11.30 0.83 16.68
C THR A 13 -12.13 0.75 17.96
N GLY A 14 -13.44 0.46 17.82
CA GLY A 14 -14.33 0.26 18.97
C GLY A 14 -14.31 1.41 19.99
N GLN A 15 -14.08 1.08 21.26
CA GLN A 15 -14.01 2.05 22.36
C GLN A 15 -12.76 2.95 22.28
N GLU A 16 -11.66 2.50 21.67
CA GLU A 16 -10.46 3.33 21.50
C GLU A 16 -10.75 4.53 20.60
N ALA A 17 -11.52 4.32 19.52
CA ALA A 17 -11.93 5.39 18.62
C ALA A 17 -12.78 6.45 19.34
N VAL A 18 -13.69 6.02 20.22
CA VAL A 18 -14.51 6.92 21.05
C VAL A 18 -13.62 7.73 22.00
N ARG A 19 -12.73 7.06 22.73
CA ARG A 19 -11.80 7.73 23.66
C ARG A 19 -10.87 8.71 22.95
N ALA A 20 -10.35 8.34 21.78
CA ALA A 20 -9.49 9.21 20.99
C ALA A 20 -10.23 10.46 20.50
N ALA A 21 -11.47 10.32 20.04
CA ALA A 21 -12.31 11.45 19.63
C ALA A 21 -12.64 12.39 20.81
N GLN A 22 -12.99 11.83 21.97
CA GLN A 22 -13.23 12.60 23.19
C GLN A 22 -11.96 13.35 23.64
N ALA A 23 -10.81 12.68 23.68
CA ALA A 23 -9.54 13.28 24.06
C ALA A 23 -9.06 14.35 23.07
N ALA A 24 -9.37 14.20 21.77
CA ALA A 24 -9.11 15.24 20.78
C ALA A 24 -10.09 16.43 20.88
N GLY A 25 -11.10 16.37 21.75
CA GLY A 25 -12.06 17.46 21.97
C GLY A 25 -13.04 17.66 20.82
N THR A 26 -13.29 16.63 20.00
CA THR A 26 -14.27 16.72 18.92
C THR A 26 -15.65 16.24 19.35
N SER A 27 -16.69 16.99 19.00
CA SER A 27 -18.10 16.60 19.14
C SER A 27 -18.64 15.87 17.90
N CYS A 28 -17.78 15.53 16.96
CA CYS A 28 -18.14 14.86 15.73
C CYS A 28 -18.64 13.45 16.01
N ASP A 29 -19.81 13.11 15.47
CA ASP A 29 -20.26 11.73 15.39
C ASP A 29 -19.26 10.92 14.54
N LEU A 30 -18.86 9.75 15.05
CA LEU A 30 -17.88 8.88 14.42
C LEU A 30 -18.37 8.30 13.09
N ASP A 31 -19.67 8.15 12.91
CA ASP A 31 -20.30 7.42 11.80
C ASP A 31 -20.92 8.32 10.73
N VAL A 32 -20.94 9.63 10.95
CA VAL A 32 -21.38 10.61 9.96
C VAL A 32 -20.35 10.77 8.84
N ILE A 33 -20.84 10.91 7.61
CA ILE A 33 -20.01 11.21 6.45
C ILE A 33 -19.49 12.64 6.56
N LEU A 34 -18.17 12.77 6.61
CA LEU A 34 -17.50 14.06 6.67
C LEU A 34 -17.15 14.58 5.28
N SER A 35 -17.38 15.87 5.10
CA SER A 35 -16.87 16.68 4.01
C SER A 35 -15.35 16.88 4.14
N ARG A 36 -14.72 17.28 3.03
CA ARG A 36 -13.29 17.61 3.01
C ARG A 36 -12.95 18.72 4.00
N ARG A 37 -13.83 19.71 4.18
CA ARG A 37 -13.61 20.83 5.11
C ARG A 37 -13.62 20.37 6.56
N GLU A 38 -14.54 19.49 6.93
CA GLU A 38 -14.61 18.92 8.28
C GLU A 38 -13.37 18.08 8.59
N ILE A 39 -12.93 17.25 7.63
CA ILE A 39 -11.69 16.48 7.80
C ILE A 39 -10.48 17.40 8.04
N GLN A 40 -10.36 18.52 7.30
CA GLN A 40 -9.25 19.46 7.53
C GLN A 40 -9.31 20.14 8.90
N ARG A 41 -10.51 20.38 9.46
CA ARG A 41 -10.69 20.92 10.81
C ARG A 41 -10.32 19.92 11.91
N LEU A 42 -10.51 18.63 11.68
CA LEU A 42 -10.17 17.57 12.64
C LEU A 42 -8.66 17.31 12.75
N LYS A 43 -7.92 17.50 11.65
CA LYS A 43 -6.46 17.24 11.61
C LYS A 43 -5.68 17.89 12.77
N PRO A 44 -5.76 19.22 13.02
CA PRO A 44 -5.00 19.83 14.10
C PRO A 44 -5.41 19.28 15.48
N LEU A 45 -6.68 18.90 15.68
CA LEU A 45 -7.13 18.35 16.96
C LEU A 45 -6.42 17.02 17.27
N PHE A 46 -6.41 16.09 16.32
CA PHE A 46 -5.75 14.80 16.48
C PHE A 46 -4.22 14.93 16.48
N PHE A 47 -3.66 15.87 15.71
CA PHE A 47 -2.22 16.12 15.69
C PHE A 47 -1.69 16.52 17.08
N HIS A 48 -2.46 17.29 17.86
CA HIS A 48 -2.10 17.70 19.21
C HIS A 48 -2.70 16.82 20.31
N CYS A 49 -3.32 15.69 19.98
CA CYS A 49 -3.93 14.78 20.95
C CYS A 49 -2.91 13.71 21.39
N PRO A 50 -2.41 13.72 22.64
CA PRO A 50 -1.42 12.75 23.09
C PRO A 50 -1.96 11.32 23.09
N LEU A 51 -3.22 11.13 23.51
CA LEU A 51 -3.84 9.80 23.54
C LEU A 51 -3.93 9.19 22.13
N PHE A 52 -4.19 10.00 21.11
CA PHE A 52 -4.21 9.53 19.73
C PHE A 52 -2.85 8.92 19.35
N TRP A 53 -1.76 9.66 19.55
CA TRP A 53 -0.40 9.18 19.22
C TRP A 53 0.02 7.97 20.05
N GLN A 54 -0.32 7.93 21.34
CA GLN A 54 -0.07 6.75 22.19
C GLN A 54 -0.74 5.49 21.63
N LEU A 55 -1.99 5.60 21.16
CA LEU A 55 -2.70 4.48 20.55
C LEU A 55 -2.09 4.08 19.20
N VAL A 56 -1.71 5.05 18.36
CA VAL A 56 -1.00 4.80 17.09
C VAL A 56 0.29 4.03 17.33
N GLU A 57 1.13 4.52 18.25
CA GLU A 57 2.42 3.89 18.60
C GLU A 57 2.22 2.49 19.18
N TYR A 58 1.24 2.30 20.07
CA TYR A 58 0.91 1.01 20.63
C TYR A 58 0.56 -0.03 19.56
N HIS A 59 -0.33 0.31 18.64
CA HIS A 59 -0.74 -0.60 17.58
C HIS A 59 0.37 -0.83 16.55
N ALA A 60 1.12 0.22 16.20
CA ALA A 60 2.28 0.10 15.32
C ALA A 60 3.34 -0.84 15.91
N ALA A 61 3.70 -0.68 17.19
CA ALA A 61 4.66 -1.53 17.88
C ALA A 61 4.23 -3.00 17.92
N LYS A 62 2.92 -3.26 18.02
CA LYS A 62 2.37 -4.63 17.96
C LYS A 62 2.39 -5.22 16.55
N ALA A 63 2.13 -4.43 15.52
CA ALA A 63 2.05 -4.91 14.14
C ALA A 63 3.42 -5.09 13.49
N LEU A 64 4.41 -4.26 13.88
CA LEU A 64 5.73 -4.18 13.25
C LEU A 64 6.46 -5.53 13.20
N PRO A 65 6.55 -6.34 14.28
CA PRO A 65 7.29 -7.60 14.23
C PRO A 65 6.74 -8.60 13.21
N ALA A 66 5.41 -8.64 13.03
CA ALA A 66 4.80 -9.54 12.06
C ALA A 66 4.99 -9.05 10.62
N ALA A 67 4.94 -7.74 10.39
CA ALA A 67 5.23 -7.14 9.09
C ALA A 67 6.70 -7.38 8.69
N CYS A 68 7.66 -7.07 9.56
CA CYS A 68 9.08 -7.33 9.29
C CYS A 68 9.37 -8.84 9.15
N GLY A 69 8.71 -9.69 9.94
CA GLY A 69 8.78 -11.14 9.81
C GLY A 69 8.35 -11.64 8.43
N TYR A 70 7.26 -11.09 7.88
CA TYR A 70 6.83 -11.39 6.52
C TYR A 70 7.85 -10.91 5.47
N LEU A 71 8.31 -9.66 5.54
CA LEU A 71 9.28 -9.13 4.58
C LEU A 71 10.61 -9.92 4.59
N ARG A 72 11.03 -10.39 5.77
CA ARG A 72 12.19 -11.27 5.94
C ARG A 72 11.97 -12.65 5.35
N GLN A 73 10.79 -13.23 5.56
CA GLN A 73 10.41 -14.51 4.95
C GLN A 73 10.40 -14.44 3.41
N GLU A 74 9.95 -13.32 2.84
CA GLU A 74 9.92 -13.10 1.39
C GLU A 74 11.27 -12.64 0.81
N GLY A 75 12.34 -12.62 1.62
CA GLY A 75 13.71 -12.39 1.16
C GLY A 75 14.11 -10.93 0.92
N LEU A 76 13.30 -9.93 1.34
CA LEU A 76 13.63 -8.51 1.10
C LEU A 76 14.88 -8.03 1.85
N PHE A 77 15.31 -8.78 2.86
CA PHE A 77 16.53 -8.53 3.63
C PHE A 77 17.76 -9.29 3.12
N GLU A 78 17.58 -10.16 2.12
CA GLU A 78 18.69 -10.93 1.57
C GLU A 78 19.67 -10.02 0.81
N ASP A 79 20.92 -10.47 0.70
CA ASP A 79 21.92 -9.83 -0.13
C ASP A 79 21.69 -10.14 -1.61
N VAL A 80 20.58 -9.64 -2.14
CA VAL A 80 20.21 -9.74 -3.55
C VAL A 80 19.71 -8.39 -4.04
N ARG A 81 19.87 -8.14 -5.34
CA ARG A 81 19.27 -6.97 -5.98
C ARG A 81 17.82 -7.27 -6.26
N TRP A 82 16.93 -6.46 -5.71
CA TRP A 82 15.50 -6.48 -5.96
C TRP A 82 15.00 -5.05 -6.23
N ALA A 83 13.81 -4.94 -6.79
CA ALA A 83 13.16 -3.67 -7.05
C ALA A 83 11.66 -3.76 -6.75
N VAL A 84 11.05 -2.66 -6.36
CA VAL A 84 9.59 -2.53 -6.28
C VAL A 84 9.05 -2.37 -7.69
N ALA A 85 7.98 -3.07 -8.02
CA ALA A 85 7.20 -2.83 -9.23
C ALA A 85 5.75 -2.57 -8.84
N ASP A 86 5.20 -1.42 -9.24
CA ASP A 86 3.86 -0.99 -8.83
C ASP A 86 3.18 -0.16 -9.93
N SER A 87 1.85 -0.09 -9.94
CA SER A 87 1.14 0.89 -10.79
C SER A 87 1.49 2.31 -10.35
N GLY A 88 1.45 2.50 -9.03
CA GLY A 88 2.00 3.51 -8.14
C GLY A 88 2.00 4.96 -8.62
N TRP A 89 1.16 5.77 -7.98
CA TRP A 89 0.86 7.15 -8.35
C TRP A 89 1.66 8.19 -7.56
N THR A 90 2.09 7.85 -6.33
CA THR A 90 2.70 8.79 -5.37
C THR A 90 4.02 8.28 -4.76
N GLY A 91 4.44 7.05 -5.07
CA GLY A 91 5.67 6.44 -4.53
C GLY A 91 5.62 6.01 -3.06
N SER A 92 4.47 6.12 -2.38
CA SER A 92 4.35 5.88 -0.94
C SER A 92 4.59 4.42 -0.52
N LEU A 93 4.34 3.45 -1.42
CA LEU A 93 4.63 2.04 -1.14
C LEU A 93 6.12 1.82 -0.91
N GLN A 94 6.97 2.35 -1.79
CA GLN A 94 8.42 2.26 -1.64
C GLN A 94 8.90 3.03 -0.41
N GLU A 95 8.39 4.25 -0.15
CA GLU A 95 8.73 5.00 1.07
C GLU A 95 8.41 4.20 2.36
N THR A 96 7.26 3.53 2.38
CA THR A 96 6.87 2.69 3.53
C THR A 96 7.77 1.48 3.68
N LEU A 97 8.07 0.77 2.59
CA LEU A 97 9.01 -0.36 2.59
C LEU A 97 10.41 0.07 3.01
N GLU A 98 10.88 1.21 2.50
CA GLU A 98 12.15 1.84 2.88
C GLU A 98 12.20 2.07 4.39
N THR A 99 11.16 2.70 4.94
CA THR A 99 11.07 2.99 6.38
C THR A 99 11.15 1.71 7.21
N LEU A 100 10.39 0.67 6.86
CA LEU A 100 10.36 -0.60 7.59
C LEU A 100 11.71 -1.34 7.52
N LEU A 101 12.30 -1.43 6.33
CA LEU A 101 13.56 -2.15 6.15
C LEU A 101 14.74 -1.40 6.77
N ARG A 102 14.77 -0.06 6.68
CA ARG A 102 15.79 0.79 7.32
C ARG A 102 15.74 0.68 8.83
N ALA A 103 14.54 0.63 9.44
CA ALA A 103 14.37 0.41 10.87
C ALA A 103 14.99 -0.91 11.35
N GLU A 104 15.02 -1.92 10.48
CA GLU A 104 15.64 -3.24 10.70
C GLU A 104 17.09 -3.32 10.19
N GLY A 105 17.71 -2.18 9.89
CA GLY A 105 19.13 -2.07 9.55
C GLY A 105 19.50 -2.29 8.08
N TYR A 106 18.53 -2.39 7.17
CA TYR A 106 18.81 -2.49 5.73
C TYR A 106 19.46 -1.21 5.20
N GLN A 107 20.62 -1.28 4.54
CA GLN A 107 21.42 -0.10 4.12
C GLN A 107 21.47 0.15 2.61
N ARG A 108 20.91 -0.73 1.77
CA ARG A 108 21.03 -0.58 0.30
C ARG A 108 20.11 0.49 -0.25
N GLU A 109 20.44 0.97 -1.44
CA GLU A 109 19.53 1.82 -2.22
C GLU A 109 18.33 1.02 -2.72
N PHE A 110 17.20 1.71 -2.83
CA PHE A 110 15.95 1.15 -3.32
C PHE A 110 15.75 1.57 -4.77
N CYS A 111 15.20 0.66 -5.54
CA CYS A 111 14.86 0.87 -6.92
C CYS A 111 13.39 0.53 -7.11
N GLY A 112 12.61 1.47 -7.65
CA GLY A 112 11.20 1.28 -7.94
C GLY A 112 10.90 1.54 -9.40
N PHE A 113 10.08 0.68 -9.99
CA PHE A 113 9.55 0.79 -11.34
C PHE A 113 8.03 0.97 -11.28
N TYR A 114 7.56 2.06 -11.86
CA TYR A 114 6.18 2.51 -11.74
C TYR A 114 5.53 2.67 -13.11
N PHE A 115 4.24 2.35 -13.21
CA PHE A 115 3.51 2.65 -14.43
C PHE A 115 3.41 4.15 -14.66
N GLY A 116 3.07 4.96 -13.65
CA GLY A 116 3.18 6.41 -13.78
C GLY A 116 3.11 7.16 -12.45
N LEU A 117 3.93 8.21 -12.29
CA LEU A 117 4.05 8.95 -11.03
C LEU A 117 3.51 10.37 -11.17
N TYR A 118 2.54 10.74 -10.32
CA TYR A 118 2.03 12.12 -10.24
C TYR A 118 2.91 13.01 -9.39
N GLN A 119 3.46 12.44 -8.32
CA GLN A 119 4.36 13.07 -7.35
C GLN A 119 5.32 12.01 -6.78
N LEU A 120 6.35 12.48 -6.07
CA LEU A 120 7.24 11.67 -5.26
C LEU A 120 7.04 11.99 -3.78
N PRO A 121 7.44 11.08 -2.88
CA PRO A 121 7.60 11.40 -1.46
C PRO A 121 8.52 12.62 -1.26
N ARG A 122 8.34 13.34 -0.15
CA ARG A 122 9.01 14.64 0.07
C ARG A 122 10.54 14.51 0.04
N ASP A 123 11.06 13.47 0.68
CA ASP A 123 12.50 13.25 0.85
C ASP A 123 13.04 12.13 -0.06
N ALA A 124 12.26 11.76 -1.09
CA ALA A 124 12.66 10.71 -2.03
C ALA A 124 13.84 11.13 -2.91
N LYS A 125 14.81 10.22 -3.05
CA LYS A 125 15.88 10.34 -4.04
C LYS A 125 15.33 9.97 -5.41
N GLU A 126 15.12 10.97 -6.28
CA GLU A 126 14.48 10.76 -7.60
C GLU A 126 15.13 9.65 -8.45
N SER A 127 16.44 9.44 -8.30
CA SER A 127 17.16 8.38 -9.03
C SER A 127 16.69 6.96 -8.69
N GLY A 128 16.00 6.77 -7.57
CA GLY A 128 15.43 5.47 -7.17
C GLY A 128 14.00 5.24 -7.67
N TYR A 129 13.39 6.20 -8.37
CA TYR A 129 12.00 6.13 -8.84
C TYR A 129 11.93 6.25 -10.36
N HIS A 130 11.54 5.16 -11.02
CA HIS A 130 11.52 5.07 -12.48
C HIS A 130 10.08 4.93 -12.99
N ALA A 131 9.57 5.95 -13.70
CA ALA A 131 8.21 5.92 -14.25
C ALA A 131 8.19 5.61 -15.75
N TYR A 132 7.31 4.70 -16.17
CA TYR A 132 7.18 4.29 -17.57
C TYR A 132 6.30 5.26 -18.39
N TYR A 133 5.03 5.41 -18.04
CA TYR A 133 4.00 6.06 -18.85
C TYR A 133 3.99 7.58 -18.72
N PHE A 134 4.05 8.11 -17.49
CA PHE A 134 4.27 9.53 -17.15
C PHE A 134 5.02 9.65 -15.81
N ASP A 135 5.69 10.77 -15.60
CA ASP A 135 6.43 11.06 -14.37
C ASP A 135 6.07 12.44 -13.81
N VAL A 136 6.75 12.82 -12.72
CA VAL A 136 6.52 14.09 -12.02
C VAL A 136 6.83 15.34 -12.85
N ARG A 137 7.78 15.25 -13.78
CA ARG A 137 8.32 16.38 -14.54
C ARG A 137 7.89 16.39 -16.02
N GLY A 138 7.31 15.31 -16.53
CA GLY A 138 7.16 15.09 -17.96
C GLY A 138 5.84 14.44 -18.40
N LYS A 139 5.66 14.39 -19.74
CA LYS A 139 4.56 13.71 -20.43
C LYS A 139 3.16 14.20 -20.00
N ILE A 140 3.01 15.52 -19.77
CA ILE A 140 1.78 16.16 -19.28
C ILE A 140 0.51 15.78 -20.06
N ARG A 141 0.60 15.63 -21.39
CA ARG A 141 -0.54 15.20 -22.23
C ARG A 141 -1.01 13.78 -21.90
N ARG A 142 -0.09 12.86 -21.58
CA ARG A 142 -0.44 11.51 -21.12
C ARG A 142 -1.05 11.58 -19.73
N LYS A 143 -0.41 12.31 -18.81
CA LYS A 143 -0.87 12.54 -17.43
C LYS A 143 -2.30 13.09 -17.37
N ALA A 144 -2.62 14.09 -18.20
CA ALA A 144 -3.93 14.74 -18.24
C ALA A 144 -5.04 13.86 -18.85
N ARG A 145 -4.70 12.92 -19.74
CA ARG A 145 -5.66 12.03 -20.42
C ARG A 145 -5.77 10.65 -19.76
N PHE A 146 -4.95 10.39 -18.75
CA PHE A 146 -4.90 9.10 -18.09
C PHE A 146 -5.94 9.02 -16.96
N SER A 147 -6.75 7.97 -16.99
CA SER A 147 -7.66 7.62 -15.90
C SER A 147 -6.99 6.55 -15.04
N ASN A 148 -6.45 6.95 -13.89
CA ASN A 148 -5.89 6.01 -12.93
C ASN A 148 -6.97 5.06 -12.40
N SER A 149 -8.20 5.54 -12.15
CA SER A 149 -9.31 4.69 -11.70
C SER A 149 -9.65 3.58 -12.70
N LEU A 150 -9.61 3.86 -14.00
CA LEU A 150 -9.82 2.83 -15.02
C LEU A 150 -8.67 1.82 -15.04
N PHE A 151 -7.42 2.30 -14.94
CA PHE A 151 -6.25 1.43 -14.89
C PHE A 151 -6.31 0.49 -13.66
N GLU A 152 -6.55 1.03 -12.47
CA GLU A 152 -6.70 0.26 -11.23
C GLU A 152 -7.84 -0.76 -11.34
N CYS A 153 -8.95 -0.42 -12.00
CA CYS A 153 -10.04 -1.37 -12.25
C CYS A 153 -9.59 -2.57 -13.10
N VAL A 154 -8.81 -2.32 -14.16
CA VAL A 154 -8.28 -3.38 -15.05
C VAL A 154 -7.27 -4.29 -14.34
N PHE A 155 -6.50 -3.76 -13.40
CA PHE A 155 -5.47 -4.51 -12.67
C PHE A 155 -5.90 -4.86 -11.23
N SER A 156 -7.19 -4.76 -10.91
CA SER A 156 -7.71 -5.08 -9.59
C SER A 156 -7.67 -6.59 -9.34
N ALA A 157 -7.12 -6.96 -8.20
CA ALA A 157 -7.10 -8.34 -7.76
C ALA A 157 -8.44 -8.74 -7.11
N PRO A 158 -8.92 -9.98 -7.30
CA PRO A 158 -10.15 -10.47 -6.69
C PRO A 158 -10.00 -10.72 -5.18
N GLN A 159 -8.77 -10.87 -4.68
CA GLN A 159 -8.50 -11.03 -3.26
C GLN A 159 -8.59 -9.68 -2.55
N GLY A 160 -9.04 -9.69 -1.30
CA GLY A 160 -9.11 -8.47 -0.51
C GLY A 160 -7.73 -7.91 -0.12
N MET A 161 -7.73 -6.61 0.16
CA MET A 161 -6.54 -5.84 0.55
C MET A 161 -5.90 -6.42 1.81
N THR A 162 -4.57 -6.50 1.82
CA THR A 162 -3.80 -6.86 3.02
C THR A 162 -3.88 -5.73 4.05
N GLU A 163 -4.30 -6.06 5.26
CA GLU A 163 -4.44 -5.14 6.40
C GLU A 163 -3.37 -5.35 7.47
N GLY A 164 -2.64 -6.46 7.42
CA GLY A 164 -1.57 -6.78 8.35
C GLY A 164 -1.00 -8.16 8.09
N TYR A 165 -0.21 -8.65 9.04
CA TYR A 165 0.46 -9.94 8.96
C TYR A 165 0.32 -10.68 10.29
N ARG A 166 0.35 -12.01 10.23
CA ARG A 166 0.37 -12.87 11.42
C ARG A 166 1.20 -14.12 11.18
N LYS A 167 1.70 -14.71 12.26
CA LYS A 167 2.32 -16.04 12.23
C LYS A 167 1.22 -17.11 12.31
N ASN A 168 1.21 -18.05 11.36
CA ASN A 168 0.28 -19.18 11.37
C ASN A 168 0.78 -20.30 12.32
N ARG A 169 0.00 -21.36 12.48
CA ARG A 169 0.35 -22.51 13.34
C ARG A 169 1.62 -23.26 12.89
N GLN A 170 1.99 -23.15 11.62
CA GLN A 170 3.20 -23.73 11.04
C GLN A 170 4.42 -22.82 11.17
N GLY A 171 4.28 -21.66 11.83
CA GLY A 171 5.36 -20.72 12.04
C GLY A 171 5.65 -19.80 10.85
N GLN A 172 4.82 -19.81 9.81
CA GLN A 172 4.98 -18.94 8.63
C GLN A 172 4.22 -17.62 8.81
N TYR A 173 4.79 -16.52 8.34
CA TYR A 173 4.11 -15.25 8.26
C TYR A 173 3.18 -15.23 7.04
N VAL A 174 1.91 -14.91 7.27
CA VAL A 174 0.87 -14.84 6.24
C VAL A 174 0.12 -13.51 6.33
N PRO A 175 -0.35 -12.95 5.21
CA PRO A 175 -1.14 -11.73 5.20
C PRO A 175 -2.50 -11.95 5.87
N ILE A 176 -2.95 -10.93 6.59
CA ILE A 176 -4.34 -10.77 7.04
C ILE A 176 -5.03 -9.94 5.97
N ARG A 177 -6.04 -10.50 5.32
CA ARG A 177 -6.76 -9.84 4.23
C ARG A 177 -8.14 -9.40 4.70
N ARG A 178 -8.55 -8.22 4.26
CA ARG A 178 -9.94 -7.80 4.33
C ARG A 178 -10.80 -8.78 3.52
N PRO A 179 -12.03 -9.11 3.95
CA PRO A 179 -12.96 -9.85 3.11
C PRO A 179 -13.17 -9.15 1.76
N ALA A 180 -13.13 -9.91 0.67
CA ALA A 180 -13.48 -9.38 -0.65
C ALA A 180 -14.99 -9.10 -0.73
N LEU A 181 -15.39 -8.11 -1.52
CA LEU A 181 -16.80 -7.89 -1.84
C LEU A 181 -17.25 -8.97 -2.83
N GLU A 182 -18.11 -9.88 -2.38
CA GLU A 182 -18.55 -11.03 -3.17
C GLU A 182 -19.23 -10.61 -4.49
N GLU A 183 -19.98 -9.51 -4.48
CA GLU A 183 -20.72 -9.00 -5.64
C GLU A 183 -19.84 -8.76 -6.87
N ASN A 184 -18.63 -8.26 -6.68
CA ASN A 184 -17.72 -7.92 -7.80
C ASN A 184 -16.79 -9.06 -8.18
N PHE A 185 -16.79 -10.16 -7.43
CA PHE A 185 -15.82 -11.23 -7.60
C PHE A 185 -15.85 -11.84 -9.02
N PRO A 186 -17.00 -12.17 -9.63
CA PRO A 186 -17.02 -12.75 -10.98
C PRO A 186 -16.42 -11.83 -12.04
N ALA A 187 -16.72 -10.52 -11.96
CA ALA A 187 -16.21 -9.53 -12.90
C ALA A 187 -14.68 -9.36 -12.75
N LEU A 188 -14.18 -9.26 -11.51
CA LEU A 188 -12.74 -9.15 -11.24
C LEU A 188 -11.98 -10.38 -11.73
N ARG A 189 -12.53 -11.59 -11.56
CA ARG A 189 -11.90 -12.82 -12.07
C ARG A 189 -11.84 -12.87 -13.59
N ALA A 190 -12.89 -12.42 -14.28
CA ALA A 190 -12.90 -12.36 -15.73
C ALA A 190 -11.83 -11.39 -16.26
N VAL A 191 -11.70 -10.21 -15.63
CA VAL A 191 -10.69 -9.21 -15.98
C VAL A 191 -9.28 -9.74 -15.69
N GLU A 192 -9.03 -10.28 -14.51
CA GLU A 192 -7.75 -10.89 -14.12
C GLU A 192 -7.32 -11.96 -15.13
N GLN A 193 -8.22 -12.89 -15.48
CA GLN A 193 -7.94 -13.95 -16.45
C GLN A 193 -7.58 -13.40 -17.83
N ALA A 194 -8.28 -12.37 -18.30
CA ALA A 194 -7.99 -11.73 -19.58
C ALA A 194 -6.61 -11.05 -19.58
N VAL A 195 -6.30 -10.31 -18.51
CA VAL A 195 -5.01 -9.64 -18.32
C VAL A 195 -3.87 -10.65 -18.25
N GLU A 196 -4.00 -11.68 -17.42
CA GLU A 196 -2.98 -12.74 -17.30
C GLU A 196 -2.73 -13.45 -18.63
N THR A 197 -3.80 -13.80 -19.34
CA THR A 197 -3.70 -14.46 -20.65
C THR A 197 -2.91 -13.59 -21.63
N ARG A 198 -3.21 -12.30 -21.67
CA ARG A 198 -2.51 -11.35 -22.55
C ARG A 198 -1.06 -11.14 -22.12
N ALA A 199 -0.81 -11.04 -20.81
CA ALA A 199 0.53 -10.89 -20.25
C ALA A 199 1.41 -12.09 -20.58
N ARG A 200 0.89 -13.32 -20.44
CA ARG A 200 1.62 -14.55 -20.81
C ARG A 200 1.97 -14.59 -22.29
N GLN A 201 1.04 -14.22 -23.17
CA GLN A 201 1.31 -14.13 -24.62
C GLN A 201 2.39 -13.09 -24.95
N ALA A 202 2.37 -11.93 -24.27
CA ALA A 202 3.36 -10.89 -24.46
C ALA A 202 4.74 -11.32 -23.93
N ALA A 203 4.78 -12.05 -22.80
CA ALA A 203 6.02 -12.51 -22.18
C ALA A 203 6.84 -13.44 -23.12
N VAL A 204 6.17 -14.24 -23.95
CA VAL A 204 6.82 -15.11 -24.97
C VAL A 204 7.52 -14.30 -26.07
N ARG A 205 7.28 -12.99 -26.16
CA ARG A 205 7.97 -12.09 -27.10
C ARG A 205 9.07 -11.26 -26.44
N LEU A 206 9.19 -11.31 -25.11
CA LEU A 206 10.24 -10.59 -24.40
C LEU A 206 11.59 -11.30 -24.55
N PRO A 207 12.70 -10.55 -24.67
CA PRO A 207 14.06 -11.09 -24.65
C PRO A 207 14.30 -12.05 -23.47
N PHE A 208 15.13 -13.07 -23.68
CA PHE A 208 15.47 -14.06 -22.64
C PHE A 208 16.03 -13.41 -21.37
N SER A 209 16.80 -12.32 -21.49
CA SER A 209 17.35 -11.54 -20.37
C SER A 209 16.28 -10.99 -19.42
N ILE A 210 15.06 -10.72 -19.91
CA ILE A 210 13.94 -10.28 -19.09
C ILE A 210 13.20 -11.47 -18.46
N ARG A 211 13.20 -12.64 -19.11
CA ARG A 211 12.60 -13.88 -18.57
C ARG A 211 13.42 -14.51 -17.45
N ALA A 212 14.71 -14.16 -17.35
CA ALA A 212 15.61 -14.65 -16.31
C ALA A 212 15.34 -14.02 -14.93
N TRP A 213 14.52 -12.97 -14.85
CA TRP A 213 14.04 -12.44 -13.58
C TRP A 213 13.17 -13.51 -12.92
N LYS A 214 13.56 -13.97 -11.73
CA LYS A 214 12.65 -14.76 -10.88
C LYS A 214 11.51 -13.84 -10.47
N LEU A 215 10.41 -13.89 -11.22
CA LEU A 215 9.13 -13.40 -10.74
C LEU A 215 8.77 -14.28 -9.53
N TRP A 216 8.78 -13.69 -8.35
CA TRP A 216 8.34 -14.41 -7.14
C TRP A 216 6.92 -14.93 -7.39
N PRO A 217 6.66 -16.24 -7.24
CA PRO A 217 5.38 -16.80 -7.63
C PRO A 217 4.25 -16.12 -6.84
N ALA A 218 3.26 -15.60 -7.55
CA ALA A 218 2.10 -14.88 -7.00
C ALA A 218 1.16 -15.73 -6.10
N GLY A 219 1.60 -16.91 -5.65
CA GLY A 219 0.84 -17.83 -4.79
C GLY A 219 1.23 -17.80 -3.30
N ARG A 220 2.15 -16.91 -2.89
CA ARG A 220 2.42 -16.57 -1.48
C ARG A 220 2.14 -15.09 -1.16
N ILE A 221 1.53 -14.36 -2.09
CA ILE A 221 1.10 -12.97 -1.89
C ILE A 221 -0.27 -12.96 -1.24
#